data_AF-A0A7Y6GLQ9-F1
#
_entry.id   AF-A0A7Y6GLQ9-F1
#
_cell.length_a   1.000
_cell.length_b   1.000
_cell.length_c   1.000
_cell.angle_alpha   90.00
_cell.angle_beta   90.00
_cell.angle_gamma   90.00
#
_symmetry.space_group_name_H-M   'P 1'
#
loop_
_entity.id
_entity.type
_entity.pdbx_description
1 polymer ?
#
loop_
_entity_poly.entity_id
_entity_poly.type
_entity_poly.pdbx_seq_one_letter_code
_entity_poly.pdbx_strand_id
1 'polypeptide(L)' 'GAEGVFVGSGIFKSGDPAKRAAAIVKATTFYDDPKIIADASRNLGEAMVGINCDTLPEAERYANRGW' A
#
# COMPACT_ATOMS: atom_id res chain seq x y z
N GLY A 1 6.63 -15.70 1.70
CA GLY A 1 6.14 -14.60 0.84
C GLY A 1 4.63 -14.74 0.75
N ALA A 2 3.89 -13.64 0.76
CA ALA A 2 2.46 -13.69 0.48
C ALA A 2 2.23 -14.13 -0.97
N GLU A 3 1.13 -14.84 -1.25
CA GLU A 3 0.75 -15.29 -2.61
C GLU A 3 0.14 -14.15 -3.45
N GLY A 4 -0.28 -13.07 -2.79
CA GLY A 4 -0.85 -11.88 -3.42
C GLY A 4 -1.11 -10.78 -2.39
N VAL A 5 -1.58 -9.63 -2.88
CA VAL A 5 -1.91 -8.46 -2.05
C VAL A 5 -3.32 -7.97 -2.34
N PHE A 6 -4.05 -7.59 -1.30
CA PHE A 6 -5.35 -6.92 -1.40
C PHE A 6 -5.18 -5.44 -1.14
N VAL A 7 -5.71 -4.60 -2.04
CA VAL A 7 -5.65 -3.14 -1.89
C VAL A 7 -7.00 -2.52 -2.23
N GLY A 8 -7.55 -1.76 -1.27
CA GLY A 8 -8.77 -0.97 -1.45
C GLY A 8 -8.47 0.53 -1.40
N SER A 9 -8.55 1.10 -0.19
CA SER A 9 -8.38 2.55 0.03
C SER A 9 -7.06 3.11 -0.50
N GLY A 10 -5.99 2.30 -0.49
CA GLY A 10 -4.68 2.70 -1.01
C GLY A 10 -4.69 3.13 -2.48
N ILE A 11 -5.64 2.62 -3.28
CA ILE A 11 -5.85 3.00 -4.67
C ILE A 11 -6.90 4.10 -4.76
N PHE A 12 -8.11 3.85 -4.27
CA PHE A 12 -9.27 4.71 -4.55
C PHE A 12 -9.31 6.02 -3.76
N LYS A 13 -8.56 6.12 -2.65
CA LYS A 13 -8.41 7.36 -1.88
C LYS A 13 -7.07 8.06 -2.16
N SER A 14 -6.41 7.75 -3.28
CA SER A 14 -5.19 8.43 -3.72
C SER A 14 -5.48 9.53 -4.73
N GLY A 15 -4.50 10.40 -4.97
CA GLY A 15 -4.62 11.49 -5.94
C GLY A 15 -4.75 11.05 -7.40
N ASP A 16 -4.24 9.87 -7.75
CA ASP A 16 -4.39 9.26 -9.08
C ASP A 16 -4.60 7.74 -8.95
N PRO A 17 -5.85 7.28 -8.79
CA PRO A 17 -6.16 5.87 -8.58
C PRO A 17 -5.70 4.96 -9.73
N ALA A 18 -5.85 5.39 -10.98
CA ALA A 18 -5.52 4.57 -12.14
C ALA A 18 -4.01 4.31 -12.23
N LYS A 19 -3.21 5.37 -12.08
CA LYS A 19 -1.76 5.26 -12.08
C LYS A 19 -1.24 4.44 -10.90
N ARG A 20 -1.85 4.62 -9.73
CA ARG A 20 -1.47 3.87 -8.53
C ARG A 20 -1.83 2.39 -8.63
N ALA A 21 -2.99 2.04 -9.18
CA ALA A 21 -3.36 0.65 -9.42
C ALA A 21 -2.34 -0.03 -10.34
N ALA A 22 -1.98 0.61 -11.46
CA ALA A 22 -0.97 0.09 -12.38
C ALA A 22 0.40 -0.10 -11.70
N ALA A 23 0.81 0.85 -10.86
CA ALA A 23 2.05 0.76 -10.09
C ALA A 23 2.07 -0.41 -9.10
N ILE A 24 0.97 -0.62 -8.36
CA ILE A 24 0.85 -1.72 -7.39
C ILE A 24 0.88 -3.08 -8.09
N VAL A 25 0.17 -3.22 -9.21
CA VAL A 25 0.21 -4.45 -10.03
C VAL A 25 1.64 -4.72 -10.49
N LYS A 26 2.32 -3.71 -11.06
CA LYS A 26 3.71 -3.84 -11.52
C LYS A 26 4.67 -4.21 -10.38
N ALA A 27 4.56 -3.55 -9.23
CA ALA A 27 5.40 -3.83 -8.07
C ALA A 27 5.15 -5.22 -7.48
N THR A 28 3.91 -5.72 -7.53
CA THR A 28 3.57 -7.07 -7.05
C THR A 28 4.12 -8.13 -8.00
N THR A 29 4.03 -7.92 -9.32
CA THR A 29 4.56 -8.85 -10.33
C THR A 29 6.09 -8.96 -10.29
N PHE A 30 6.79 -7.84 -10.06
CA PHE A 30 8.25 -7.76 -10.06
C PHE A 30 8.81 -7.43 -8.68
N TYR A 31 8.27 -8.08 -7.64
CA TYR A 31 8.56 -7.77 -6.23
C TYR A 31 10.03 -8.00 -5.84
N ASP A 32 10.81 -8.71 -6.66
CA ASP A 32 12.21 -9.04 -6.47
C ASP A 32 13.18 -8.17 -7.31
N ASP A 33 12.67 -7.33 -8.21
CA ASP A 33 13.46 -6.38 -8.99
C ASP A 33 13.41 -4.97 -8.38
N PRO A 34 14.45 -4.53 -7.66
CA PRO A 34 14.46 -3.22 -7.01
C PRO A 34 14.41 -2.05 -7.99
N LYS A 35 14.89 -2.23 -9.24
CA LYS A 35 14.84 -1.18 -10.26
C LYS A 35 13.41 -0.97 -10.73
N ILE A 36 12.69 -2.05 -11.01
CA ILE A 36 11.29 -1.96 -11.44
C ILE A 36 10.41 -1.35 -10.34
N ILE A 37 10.65 -1.72 -9.08
CA ILE A 37 9.91 -1.16 -7.93
C ILE A 37 10.18 0.34 -7.80
N ALA A 38 11.45 0.75 -7.90
CA ALA A 38 11.83 2.15 -7.83
C ALA A 38 11.17 2.97 -8.95
N ASP A 39 11.16 2.44 -10.17
CA ASP A 39 10.53 3.09 -11.32
C ASP A 39 9.00 3.16 -11.19
N ALA A 40 8.36 2.08 -10.74
CA ALA A 40 6.91 2.04 -10.51
C ALA A 40 6.46 3.02 -9.43
N SER A 41 7.33 3.34 -8.47
CA SER A 41 7.01 4.21 -7.33
C SER A 41 7.08 5.71 -7.65
N ARG A 42 7.50 6.11 -8.86
CA ARG A 42 7.68 7.52 -9.22
C ARG A 42 6.38 8.19 -9.63
N ASN A 43 6.24 9.46 -9.22
CA ASN A 43 5.20 10.38 -9.69
C ASN A 43 3.76 9.86 -9.51
N LEU A 44 3.48 9.08 -8.46
CA LEU A 44 2.17 8.46 -8.21
C LEU A 44 1.12 9.39 -7.58
N GLY A 45 1.43 10.68 -7.46
CA GLY A 45 0.59 11.64 -6.75
C GLY A 45 0.48 11.35 -5.25
N GLU A 46 -0.44 12.05 -4.59
CA GLU A 46 -0.63 11.93 -3.15
C GLU A 46 -1.18 10.56 -2.75
N ALA A 47 -0.62 10.02 -1.67
CA ALA A 47 -1.13 8.80 -1.08
C ALA A 47 -2.33 9.03 -0.18
N MET A 48 -3.12 7.98 0.05
CA MET A 48 -4.13 8.03 1.10
C MET A 48 -3.47 8.35 2.44
N VAL A 49 -4.15 9.13 3.27
CA VAL A 49 -3.71 9.37 4.65
C VAL A 49 -4.08 8.16 5.50
N GLY A 50 -3.07 7.55 6.12
CA GLY A 50 -3.24 6.44 7.06
C GLY A 50 -3.52 6.93 8.48
N ILE A 51 -4.07 6.05 9.32
CA ILE A 51 -4.21 6.27 10.76
C ILE A 51 -3.14 5.41 11.44
N ASN A 52 -2.36 6.02 12.35
CA ASN A 52 -1.31 5.29 13.07
C ASN A 52 -1.92 4.32 14.08
N CYS A 53 -1.45 3.07 14.10
CA CYS A 53 -1.96 2.03 14.99
C CYS A 53 -1.87 2.43 16.48
N ASP A 54 -0.81 3.14 16.88
CA ASP A 54 -0.61 3.57 18.27
C ASP A 54 -1.67 4.56 18.75
N THR A 55 -2.30 5.28 17.80
CA THR A 55 -3.37 6.25 18.07
C THR A 55 -4.76 5.62 18.07
N LEU A 56 -4.89 4.36 17.63
CA LEU A 56 -6.18 3.65 17.65
C LEU A 56 -6.57 3.31 19.08
N PRO A 57 -7.84 3.51 19.47
CA PRO A 57 -8.40 2.97 20.71
C PRO A 57 -8.20 1.45 20.78
N GLU A 58 -8.02 0.91 22.00
CA GLU A 58 -7.76 -0.52 22.21
C GLU A 58 -8.87 -1.41 21.60
N ALA A 59 -10.13 -0.98 21.68
CA ALA A 59 -11.27 -1.70 21.12
C ALA A 59 -11.29 -1.78 19.57
N GLU A 60 -10.54 -0.91 18.89
CA GLU A 60 -10.44 -0.88 17.42
C GLU A 60 -9.19 -1.61 16.89
N ARG A 61 -8.33 -2.10 17.78
CA ARG A 61 -7.13 -2.84 17.40
C ARG A 61 -7.49 -4.30 17.16
N TYR A 62 -7.22 -4.78 15.94
CA TYR A 62 -7.39 -6.20 15.62
C TYR A 62 -6.38 -7.12 16.31
N ALA A 63 -5.24 -6.59 16.74
CA ALA A 63 -4.21 -7.31 17.49
C ALA A 63 -3.60 -6.42 18.59
N ASN A 64 -3.38 -7.01 19.77
CA ASN A 64 -2.59 -6.39 20.84
C ASN A 64 -1.12 -6.78 20.63
N ARG A 65 -0.21 -5.80 20.74
CA ARG A 65 1.22 -5.84 20.38
C ARG A 65 1.87 -7.24 20.26
N GLY A 66 2.44 -7.51 19.07
CA GLY A 66 3.27 -8.67 18.76
C GLY A 66 2.64 -9.52 17.66
N TRP A 67 3.44 -9.91 16.66
CA TRP A 67 3.09 -11.09 15.86
C TRP A 67 3.12 -12.33 16.75
#